data_AF-A0A4R2LE81-F1
#
_entry.id   AF-A0A4R2LE81-F1
#
_cell.length_a   1.000
_cell.length_b   1.000
_cell.length_c   1.000
_cell.angle_alpha   90.00
_cell.angle_beta   90.00
_cell.angle_gamma   90.00
#
_symmetry.space_group_name_H-M   'P 1'
#
loop_
_entity.id
_entity.type
_entity.pdbx_description
1 polymer ?
#
loop_
_entity_poly.entity_id
_entity_poly.type
_entity_poly.pdbx_seq_one_letter_code
_entity_poly.pdbx_strand_id
1 'polypeptide(L)'
;MDKLNKEYIELLNGEGTPSEKFWTLEERIRNDKKDTGVQLRMSRSNCISNIVSLLNEGAITMNDLEEFSDELKENIRFITG
;
A
#
# COMPACT_ATOMS: atom_id res chain seq x y z
N MET A 1 -1.43 -5.48 -9.20
CA MET A 1 -0.46 -4.95 -10.18
C MET A 1 -0.99 -4.87 -11.61
N ASP A 2 -1.56 -5.94 -12.19
CA ASP A 2 -2.02 -5.92 -13.60
C ASP A 2 -3.03 -4.80 -13.92
N LYS A 3 -3.98 -4.55 -13.01
CA LYS A 3 -4.94 -3.44 -13.15
C LYS A 3 -4.22 -2.09 -13.26
N LEU A 4 -3.31 -1.79 -12.33
CA LEU A 4 -2.53 -0.55 -12.32
C LEU A 4 -1.68 -0.40 -13.58
N ASN A 5 -1.01 -1.47 -14.02
CA ASN A 5 -0.23 -1.43 -15.25
C ASN A 5 -1.09 -1.07 -16.47
N LYS A 6 -2.32 -1.61 -16.56
CA LYS A 6 -3.27 -1.25 -17.63
C LYS A 6 -3.68 0.23 -17.53
N GLU A 7 -4.01 0.71 -16.33
CA GLU A 7 -4.36 2.12 -16.09
C GLU A 7 -3.20 3.07 -16.45
N TYR A 8 -1.95 2.71 -16.13
CA TYR A 8 -0.77 3.51 -16.50
C TYR A 8 -0.58 3.56 -18.02
N ILE A 9 -0.77 2.44 -18.71
CA ILE A 9 -0.69 2.37 -20.17
C ILE A 9 -1.79 3.24 -20.80
N GLU A 10 -3.02 3.17 -20.29
CA GLU A 10 -4.13 4.02 -20.75
C GLU A 10 -3.83 5.51 -20.54
N LEU A 11 -3.29 5.90 -19.38
CA LEU A 11 -2.86 7.27 -19.09
C LEU A 11 -1.80 7.75 -20.10
N LEU A 12 -0.79 6.93 -20.38
CA LEU A 12 0.26 7.28 -21.33
C LEU A 12 -0.24 7.35 -22.79
N ASN A 13 -1.25 6.55 -23.13
CA ASN A 13 -1.90 6.55 -24.43
C ASN A 13 -2.95 7.67 -24.60
N GLY A 14 -3.32 8.38 -23.51
CA GLY A 14 -4.29 9.47 -23.53
C GLY A 14 -3.82 10.72 -24.30
N GLU A 15 -4.57 11.82 -24.19
CA GLU A 15 -4.18 13.09 -24.81
C GLU A 15 -3.15 13.88 -23.96
N GLY A 16 -2.64 14.99 -24.49
CA GLY A 16 -1.66 15.84 -23.82
C GLY A 16 -0.23 15.66 -24.31
N THR A 17 0.64 16.58 -23.91
CA THR A 17 2.06 16.54 -24.26
C THR A 17 2.78 15.40 -23.53
N PRO A 18 3.92 14.92 -24.07
CA PRO A 18 4.72 13.91 -23.38
C PRO A 18 5.12 14.30 -21.95
N SER A 19 5.36 15.60 -21.70
CA SER A 19 5.73 16.09 -20.37
C SER A 19 4.57 16.02 -19.38
N GLU A 20 3.36 16.41 -19.79
CA GLU A 20 2.18 16.33 -18.92
C GLU A 20 1.90 14.89 -18.51
N LYS A 21 1.88 13.97 -19.48
CA LYS A 21 1.69 12.53 -19.23
C LYS A 21 2.72 11.97 -18.26
N PHE A 22 3.99 12.36 -18.42
CA PHE A 22 5.06 11.92 -17.52
C PHE A 22 4.80 12.36 -16.08
N TRP A 23 4.51 13.64 -15.84
CA TRP A 23 4.30 14.16 -14.49
C TRP A 23 3.01 13.62 -13.86
N THR A 24 1.94 13.45 -14.64
CA THR A 24 0.72 12.81 -14.14
C THR A 24 0.97 11.35 -13.76
N LEU A 25 1.72 10.60 -14.56
CA LEU A 25 2.07 9.23 -14.24
C LEU A 25 2.98 9.13 -13.01
N GLU A 26 3.97 10.01 -12.87
CA GLU A 26 4.86 10.06 -11.70
C GLU A 26 4.04 10.27 -10.42
N GLU A 27 3.14 11.26 -10.43
CA GLU A 27 2.29 11.56 -9.29
C GLU A 27 1.38 10.37 -8.94
N ARG A 28 0.78 9.73 -9.96
CA ARG A 28 -0.06 8.56 -9.78
C ARG A 28 0.73 7.41 -9.15
N ILE A 29 1.89 7.06 -9.70
CA ILE A 29 2.76 6.01 -9.16
C ILE A 29 3.19 6.32 -7.73
N ARG A 30 3.50 7.59 -7.41
CA ARG A 30 3.88 8.00 -6.05
C ARG A 30 2.74 7.78 -5.04
N ASN A 31 1.49 7.97 -5.46
CA ASN A 31 0.33 7.69 -4.62
C ASN A 31 0.03 6.19 -4.53
N ASP A 32 0.04 5.48 -5.66
CA ASP A 32 -0.24 4.05 -5.69
C ASP A 32 0.79 3.24 -4.90
N LYS A 33 2.06 3.68 -4.86
CA LYS A 33 3.12 3.06 -4.02
C LYS A 33 2.87 3.12 -2.51
N LYS A 34 1.93 3.93 -2.04
CA LYS A 34 1.57 3.99 -0.61
C LYS A 34 0.66 2.84 -0.20
N ASP A 35 -0.02 2.23 -1.17
CA ASP A 35 -0.84 1.04 -0.96
C ASP A 35 0.08 -0.17 -0.70
N THR A 36 -0.19 -0.87 0.40
CA THR A 36 0.60 -1.99 0.88
C THR A 36 0.53 -3.18 -0.09
N GLY A 37 -0.57 -3.32 -0.82
CA GLY A 37 -0.76 -4.28 -1.90
C GLY A 37 0.02 -3.96 -3.18
N VAL A 38 0.57 -2.75 -3.30
CA VAL A 38 1.42 -2.32 -4.43
C VAL A 38 2.90 -2.41 -4.08
N GLN A 39 3.29 -1.85 -2.95
CA GLN A 39 4.67 -1.91 -2.49
C GLN A 39 4.75 -2.14 -0.98
N LEU A 40 5.16 -3.35 -0.60
CA LEU A 40 5.47 -3.69 0.79
C LEU A 40 6.97 -3.82 1.02
N ARG A 41 7.52 -3.04 1.95
CA ARG A 41 8.92 -3.17 2.36
C ARG A 41 9.03 -4.04 3.59
N MET A 42 9.52 -5.26 3.39
CA MET A 42 9.81 -6.20 4.47
C MET A 42 11.11 -5.82 5.18
N SER A 43 10.99 -5.33 6.41
CA SER A 43 12.10 -5.17 7.34
C SER A 43 11.58 -5.29 8.76
N ARG A 44 12.47 -5.62 9.72
CA ARG A 44 12.11 -5.66 11.14
C ARG A 44 11.56 -4.32 11.63
N SER A 45 12.13 -3.20 11.18
CA SER A 45 11.69 -1.86 11.54
C SER A 45 10.30 -1.51 11.03
N ASN A 46 9.89 -2.10 9.89
CA ASN A 46 8.62 -1.78 9.24
C ASN A 46 7.50 -2.77 9.60
N CYS A 47 7.80 -3.85 10.31
CA CYS A 47 6.86 -4.95 10.56
C CYS A 47 5.53 -4.46 11.16
N ILE A 48 5.57 -3.69 12.24
CA ILE A 48 4.35 -3.16 12.90
C ILE A 48 3.58 -2.23 11.95
N SER A 49 4.27 -1.30 11.28
CA SER A 49 3.64 -0.39 10.32
C SER A 49 2.97 -1.15 9.17
N ASN A 50 3.59 -2.21 8.67
CA ASN A 50 3.04 -3.02 7.60
C ASN A 50 1.76 -3.73 8.04
N ILE A 51 1.76 -4.32 9.25
CA ILE A 51 0.58 -5.01 9.79
C ILE A 51 -0.58 -4.01 9.99
N VAL A 52 -0.29 -2.82 10.53
CA VAL A 52 -1.29 -1.75 10.68
C VAL A 52 -1.87 -1.34 9.32
N SER A 53 -1.04 -1.14 8.30
CA SER A 53 -1.54 -0.79 6.97
C SER A 53 -2.42 -1.89 6.37
N LEU A 54 -2.04 -3.16 6.51
CA LEU A 54 -2.84 -4.30 6.03
C LEU A 54 -4.20 -4.40 6.73
N LEU A 55 -4.25 -4.11 8.03
CA LEU A 55 -5.51 -4.05 8.79
C LEU A 55 -6.40 -2.89 8.31
N ASN A 56 -5.81 -1.70 8.13
CA ASN A 56 -6.55 -0.52 7.65
C ASN A 56 -7.08 -0.68 6.21
N GLU A 57 -6.36 -1.43 5.38
CA GLU A 57 -6.79 -1.81 4.03
C GLU A 57 -7.81 -2.95 4.03
N GLY A 58 -8.05 -3.59 5.18
CA GLY A 58 -8.95 -4.74 5.31
C GLY A 58 -8.44 -6.01 4.63
N ALA A 59 -7.16 -6.06 4.27
CA ALA A 59 -6.52 -7.23 3.67
C ALA A 59 -6.36 -8.37 4.67
N ILE A 60 -6.23 -8.02 5.95
CA ILE A 60 -6.24 -8.93 7.10
C ILE A 60 -7.14 -8.36 8.20
N THR A 61 -7.43 -9.19 9.20
CA THR A 61 -8.20 -8.86 10.39
C THR A 61 -7.37 -9.15 11.66
N MET A 62 -7.84 -8.69 12.82
CA MET A 62 -7.17 -9.03 14.10
C MET A 62 -7.18 -10.54 14.39
N ASN A 63 -8.09 -11.31 13.79
CA ASN A 63 -8.12 -12.76 13.93
C ASN A 63 -6.93 -13.42 13.22
N ASP A 64 -6.49 -12.86 12.09
CA ASP A 64 -5.30 -13.34 11.37
C ASP A 64 -4.01 -13.14 12.17
N LEU A 65 -4.07 -12.38 13.27
CA LEU A 65 -2.96 -12.16 14.19
C LEU A 65 -3.03 -13.02 15.46
N GLU A 66 -3.97 -13.96 15.57
CA GLU A 66 -4.23 -14.73 16.81
C GLU A 66 -2.98 -15.43 17.37
N GLU A 67 -2.18 -16.05 16.49
CA GLU A 67 -0.96 -16.80 16.84
C GLU A 67 0.24 -15.91 17.18
N PHE A 68 0.14 -14.58 17.02
CA PHE A 68 1.20 -13.67 17.42
C PHE A 68 1.18 -13.38 18.93
N SER A 69 2.31 -12.87 19.44
CA SER A 69 2.45 -12.51 20.85
C SER A 69 1.41 -11.47 21.28
N ASP A 70 0.97 -11.57 22.54
CA ASP A 70 0.02 -10.61 23.11
C ASP A 70 0.57 -9.20 23.08
N GLU A 71 1.86 -9.02 23.35
CA GLU A 71 2.56 -7.73 23.22
C GLU A 71 2.40 -7.10 21.83
N LEU A 72 2.55 -7.89 20.76
CA LEU A 72 2.37 -7.36 19.40
C LEU A 72 0.91 -6.96 19.15
N LYS A 73 -0.03 -7.82 19.55
CA LYS A 73 -1.47 -7.57 19.38
C LYS A 73 -1.91 -6.32 20.15
N GLU A 74 -1.41 -6.09 21.35
CA GLU A 74 -1.69 -4.89 22.16
C GLU A 74 -1.11 -3.63 21.51
N ASN A 75 0.15 -3.67 21.05
CA ASN A 75 0.78 -2.56 20.35
C ASN A 75 0.00 -2.15 19.10
N ILE A 76 -0.48 -3.12 18.32
CA ILE A 76 -1.29 -2.85 17.13
C ILE A 76 -2.64 -2.23 17.51
N ARG A 77 -3.34 -2.79 18.49
CA ARG A 77 -4.63 -2.24 18.98
C ARG A 77 -4.50 -0.81 19.48
N PHE A 78 -3.39 -0.47 20.12
CA PHE A 78 -3.11 0.90 20.56
C PHE A 78 -2.97 1.87 19.38
N ILE A 79 -2.39 1.43 18.27
CA ILE A 79 -2.17 2.25 17.07
C ILE A 79 -3.45 2.37 16.22
N THR A 80 -4.22 1.29 16.09
CA THR A 80 -5.44 1.24 15.27
C THR A 80 -6.72 1.66 16.02
N GLY A 81 -6.58 2.11 17.28
CA GLY A 81 -7.67 2.40 18.21
C GLY A 81 -8.71 3.39 17.71
#